data_AF-A0A1T1H7I9-F1
#
_entry.id   AF-A0A1T1H7I9-F1
#
_cell.length_a   1.000
_cell.length_b   1.000
_cell.length_c   1.000
_cell.angle_alpha   90.00
_cell.angle_beta   90.00
_cell.angle_gamma   90.00
#
_symmetry.space_group_name_H-M   'P 1'
#
loop_
_entity.id
_entity.type
_entity.pdbx_description
1 polymer ?
#
loop_
_entity_poly.entity_id
_entity_poly.type
_entity_poly.pdbx_seq_one_letter_code
_entity_poly.pdbx_strand_id
1 'polypeptide(L)'
;FIMYMRASGAGEIGKIWAMRKKAVGLLGNAEGEKRPIPFVEDTAVPPENLADFIMEFRALLDSHNLAYGMFGHVDAGVLHVRPAIDMKDPAQEPMIRTITDGVVALTQKYKGLLWGEHGKGVRSEYAPEFFGELYPFLQEIKSTFDPRNQLNPGKIATPARSGAELLKIDAVPTRGQYDRQISPATRDTFNAAMYC
;
A
#
# COMPACT_ATOMS: atom_id res chain seq x y z
N PHE A 1 27.02 -5.98 -14.53
CA PHE A 1 27.06 -4.91 -15.54
C PHE A 1 25.89 -3.97 -15.30
N ILE A 2 26.14 -2.75 -14.82
CA ILE A 2 25.10 -1.72 -14.74
C ILE A 2 25.11 -0.99 -16.09
N MET A 3 24.08 -1.20 -16.91
CA MET A 3 23.89 -0.42 -18.13
C MET A 3 23.32 0.95 -17.76
N TYR A 4 23.89 2.01 -18.33
CA TYR A 4 23.33 3.36 -18.26
C TYR A 4 23.21 3.94 -19.66
N MET A 5 22.23 4.84 -19.86
CA MET A 5 22.06 5.63 -21.07
C MET A 5 22.30 7.10 -20.72
N ARG A 6 23.17 7.77 -21.48
CA ARG A 6 23.41 9.21 -21.32
C ARG A 6 22.41 9.97 -22.19
N ALA A 7 21.74 10.96 -21.60
CA ALA A 7 20.86 11.89 -22.30
C ALA A 7 21.36 13.33 -22.12
N SER A 8 21.27 14.12 -23.18
CA SER A 8 21.73 15.50 -23.23
C SER A 8 20.77 16.40 -24.01
N GLY A 9 20.63 17.64 -23.58
CA GLY A 9 19.70 18.61 -24.18
C GLY A 9 18.24 18.36 -23.83
N ALA A 10 17.41 19.40 -24.02
CA ALA A 10 16.02 19.40 -23.56
C ALA A 10 15.17 18.28 -24.16
N GLY A 11 15.42 17.88 -25.40
CA GLY A 11 14.66 16.84 -26.10
C GLY A 11 14.85 15.44 -25.49
N GLU A 12 16.09 15.02 -25.24
CA GLU A 12 16.38 13.70 -24.66
C GLU A 12 15.99 13.65 -23.19
N ILE A 13 16.29 14.71 -22.44
CA ILE A 13 15.85 14.87 -21.04
C ILE A 13 14.32 14.79 -20.95
N GLY A 14 13.60 15.44 -21.87
CA GLY A 14 12.15 15.40 -21.95
C GLY A 14 11.60 13.99 -22.18
N LYS A 15 12.25 13.16 -23.00
CA LYS A 15 11.86 11.76 -23.23
C LYS A 15 11.99 10.92 -21.96
N ILE A 16 13.09 11.06 -21.21
CA ILE A 16 13.29 10.34 -19.93
C ILE A 16 12.22 10.74 -18.92
N TRP A 17 11.96 12.04 -18.77
CA TRP A 17 10.91 12.53 -17.88
C TRP A 17 9.52 12.05 -18.29
N ALA A 18 9.22 12.04 -19.59
CA ALA A 18 7.96 11.52 -20.09
C ALA A 18 7.79 10.02 -19.78
N MET A 19 8.86 9.22 -19.89
CA MET A 19 8.86 7.81 -19.52
C MET A 19 8.60 7.63 -18.01
N ARG A 20 9.31 8.36 -17.14
CA ARG A 20 9.07 8.32 -15.68
C ARG A 20 7.66 8.74 -15.29
N LYS A 21 7.10 9.77 -15.94
CA LYS A 21 5.72 10.23 -15.71
C LYS A 21 4.69 9.18 -16.15
N LYS A 22 4.93 8.50 -17.27
CA LYS A 22 4.03 7.48 -17.82
C LYS A 22 4.13 6.13 -17.10
N ALA A 23 5.27 5.79 -16.50
CA ALA A 23 5.51 4.50 -15.84
C ALA A 23 4.43 4.15 -14.79
N VAL A 24 3.95 5.12 -14.01
CA VAL A 24 2.89 4.90 -13.02
C VAL A 24 1.56 4.54 -13.68
N GLY A 25 1.21 5.22 -14.78
CA GLY A 25 -0.02 4.94 -15.54
C GLY A 25 0.03 3.60 -16.29
N LEU A 26 1.22 3.16 -16.71
CA LEU A 26 1.40 1.87 -17.38
C LEU A 26 1.15 0.67 -16.47
N LEU A 27 1.32 0.82 -15.15
CA LEU A 27 0.98 -0.24 -14.19
C LEU A 27 -0.53 -0.57 -14.24
N GLY A 28 -1.39 0.40 -14.53
CA GLY A 28 -2.85 0.18 -14.61
C GLY A 28 -3.29 -0.71 -15.78
N ASN A 29 -2.49 -0.82 -16.85
CA ASN A 29 -2.82 -1.58 -18.07
C ASN A 29 -2.38 -3.06 -18.02
N ALA A 30 -2.40 -3.67 -16.83
CA ALA A 30 -2.07 -5.09 -16.69
C ALA A 30 -3.07 -5.98 -17.45
N GLU A 31 -2.59 -7.02 -18.13
CA GLU A 31 -3.45 -8.05 -18.73
C GLU A 31 -3.97 -9.01 -17.64
N GLY A 32 -5.19 -9.52 -17.84
CA GLY A 32 -5.85 -10.44 -16.91
C GLY A 32 -6.53 -9.76 -15.71
N GLU A 33 -6.94 -10.59 -14.74
CA GLU A 33 -7.76 -10.16 -13.60
C GLU A 33 -6.95 -9.56 -12.44
N LYS A 34 -5.65 -9.87 -12.37
CA LYS A 34 -4.77 -9.33 -11.32
C LYS A 34 -4.51 -7.85 -11.57
N ARG A 35 -4.68 -7.04 -10.54
CA ARG A 35 -4.48 -5.58 -10.62
C ARG A 35 -3.44 -5.14 -9.59
N PRO A 36 -2.53 -4.20 -9.92
CA PRO A 36 -1.62 -3.62 -8.95
C PRO A 36 -2.38 -2.76 -7.95
N ILE A 37 -2.49 -3.24 -6.71
CA ILE A 37 -3.29 -2.61 -5.66
C ILE A 37 -2.37 -1.93 -4.65
N PRO A 38 -2.67 -0.68 -4.22
CA PRO A 38 -1.81 0.11 -3.34
C PRO A 38 -1.98 -0.21 -1.85
N PHE A 39 -1.89 -1.49 -1.45
CA PHE A 39 -2.14 -1.90 -0.05
C PHE A 39 -0.86 -1.91 0.82
N VAL A 40 0.33 -2.03 0.22
CA VAL A 40 1.64 -1.87 0.87
C VAL A 40 2.47 -0.75 0.22
N GLU A 41 1.78 0.26 -0.28
CA GLU A 41 2.41 1.43 -0.88
C GLU A 41 2.89 2.41 0.20
N ASP A 42 3.90 3.22 -0.17
CA ASP A 42 4.30 4.43 0.53
C ASP A 42 4.98 4.14 1.87
N THR A 43 5.85 3.13 1.88
CA THR A 43 6.75 2.85 3.01
C THR A 43 7.92 3.81 2.99
N ALA A 44 8.39 4.24 4.16
CA ALA A 44 9.56 5.11 4.30
C ALA A 44 10.61 4.48 5.22
N VAL A 45 11.88 4.43 4.81
CA VAL A 45 13.02 3.98 5.64
C VAL A 45 14.15 5.01 5.55
N PRO A 46 15.10 5.05 6.50
CA PRO A 46 16.31 5.86 6.35
C PRO A 46 16.99 5.59 4.99
N PRO A 47 17.34 6.61 4.17
CA PRO A 47 17.87 6.41 2.82
C PRO A 47 19.08 5.49 2.73
N GLU A 48 19.94 5.49 3.76
CA GLU A 48 21.10 4.61 3.87
C GLU A 48 20.74 3.11 3.91
N ASN A 49 19.53 2.78 4.36
CA ASN A 49 19.00 1.41 4.44
C ASN A 49 18.17 1.01 3.21
N LEU A 50 17.87 1.95 2.31
CA LEU A 50 16.87 1.76 1.26
C LEU A 50 17.22 0.62 0.30
N ALA A 51 18.51 0.44 -0.03
CA ALA A 51 18.94 -0.62 -0.94
C ALA A 51 18.63 -2.02 -0.39
N ASP A 52 19.00 -2.29 0.87
CA ASP A 52 18.76 -3.58 1.52
C ASP A 52 17.26 -3.81 1.76
N PHE A 53 16.53 -2.76 2.16
CA PHE A 53 15.08 -2.79 2.29
C PHE A 53 14.39 -3.18 0.97
N ILE A 54 14.80 -2.58 -0.17
CA ILE A 54 14.27 -2.93 -1.49
C ILE A 54 14.54 -4.41 -1.80
N MET A 55 15.76 -4.91 -1.54
CA MET A 55 16.11 -6.30 -1.84
C MET A 55 15.26 -7.29 -1.05
N GLU A 56 15.04 -7.05 0.25
CA GLU A 56 14.22 -7.93 1.08
C GLU A 56 12.72 -7.80 0.79
N PHE A 57 12.22 -6.59 0.49
CA PHE A 57 10.83 -6.42 0.07
C PHE A 57 10.57 -7.17 -1.24
N ARG A 58 11.49 -7.09 -2.21
CA ARG A 58 11.40 -7.89 -3.43
C ARG A 58 11.40 -9.38 -3.12
N ALA A 59 12.31 -9.86 -2.28
CA ALA A 59 12.36 -11.26 -1.88
C ALA A 59 11.05 -11.73 -1.23
N LEU A 60 10.42 -10.91 -0.38
CA LEU A 60 9.10 -11.19 0.19
C LEU A 60 8.04 -11.36 -0.90
N LEU A 61 7.94 -10.43 -1.85
CA LEU A 61 6.94 -10.51 -2.93
C LEU A 61 7.20 -11.69 -3.88
N ASP A 62 8.47 -11.91 -4.22
CA ASP A 62 8.92 -13.00 -5.10
C ASP A 62 8.64 -14.36 -4.45
N SER A 63 8.80 -14.49 -3.12
CA SER A 63 8.48 -15.73 -2.38
C SER A 63 7.00 -16.13 -2.45
N HIS A 64 6.11 -15.17 -2.73
CA HIS A 64 4.69 -15.38 -2.94
C HIS A 64 4.28 -15.35 -4.42
N ASN A 65 5.25 -15.36 -5.34
CA ASN A 65 5.03 -15.32 -6.81
C ASN A 65 4.16 -14.14 -7.27
N LEU A 66 4.31 -12.98 -6.63
CA LEU A 66 3.55 -11.78 -6.98
C LEU A 66 4.29 -10.98 -8.05
N ALA A 67 3.56 -10.56 -9.09
CA ALA A 67 4.02 -9.46 -9.95
C ALA A 67 3.77 -8.14 -9.22
N TYR A 68 4.64 -7.13 -9.40
CA TYR A 68 4.50 -5.84 -8.72
C TYR A 68 5.09 -4.69 -9.51
N GLY A 69 4.51 -3.50 -9.32
CA GLY A 69 5.16 -2.23 -9.63
C GLY A 69 5.89 -1.70 -8.41
N MET A 70 7.12 -1.21 -8.59
CA MET A 70 7.92 -0.59 -7.54
C MET A 70 8.60 0.68 -8.07
N PHE A 71 8.36 1.80 -7.41
CA PHE A 71 8.90 3.12 -7.73
C PHE A 71 8.99 3.96 -6.45
N GLY A 72 9.72 5.07 -6.42
CA GLY A 72 9.92 5.79 -5.16
C GLY A 72 10.61 7.14 -5.30
N HIS A 73 10.71 7.83 -4.16
CA HIS A 73 11.54 9.00 -3.94
C HIS A 73 12.77 8.53 -3.16
N VAL A 74 13.81 8.14 -3.90
CA VAL A 74 15.02 7.49 -3.34
C VAL A 74 15.73 8.42 -2.35
N ASP A 75 15.72 9.71 -2.61
CA ASP A 75 16.28 10.77 -1.76
C ASP A 75 15.59 10.88 -0.39
N ALA A 76 14.29 10.59 -0.33
CA ALA A 76 13.50 10.60 0.90
C ALA A 76 13.36 9.22 1.55
N GLY A 77 13.92 8.17 0.95
CA GLY A 77 13.76 6.80 1.45
C GLY A 77 12.34 6.24 1.28
N VAL A 78 11.51 6.85 0.42
CA VAL A 78 10.11 6.49 0.21
C VAL A 78 9.97 5.54 -0.97
N LEU A 79 9.24 4.44 -0.76
CA LEU A 79 8.98 3.41 -1.75
C LEU A 79 7.47 3.17 -1.92
N HIS A 80 7.01 3.29 -3.16
CA HIS A 80 5.67 2.95 -3.61
C HIS A 80 5.69 1.57 -4.26
N VAL A 81 5.01 0.60 -3.63
CA VAL A 81 4.93 -0.77 -4.10
C VAL A 81 3.47 -1.17 -4.28
N ARG A 82 3.15 -1.71 -5.46
CA ARG A 82 1.80 -2.18 -5.81
C ARG A 82 1.86 -3.62 -6.29
N PRO A 83 1.70 -4.61 -5.40
CA PRO A 83 1.56 -6.00 -5.79
C PRO A 83 0.27 -6.24 -6.57
N ALA A 84 0.34 -7.12 -7.57
CA ALA A 84 -0.77 -7.47 -8.43
C ALA A 84 -1.57 -8.64 -7.84
N ILE A 85 -2.80 -8.36 -7.41
CA ILE A 85 -3.71 -9.33 -6.77
C ILE A 85 -5.05 -9.29 -7.49
N ASP A 86 -5.68 -10.46 -7.67
CA ASP A 86 -7.10 -10.52 -8.01
C ASP A 86 -7.95 -10.58 -6.74
N MET A 87 -8.53 -9.44 -6.33
CA MET A 87 -9.37 -9.38 -5.13
C MET A 87 -10.71 -10.11 -5.29
N LYS A 88 -11.04 -10.59 -6.49
CA LYS A 88 -12.23 -11.43 -6.73
C LYS A 88 -11.93 -12.91 -6.49
N ASP A 89 -10.67 -13.30 -6.37
CA ASP A 89 -10.23 -14.67 -6.07
C ASP A 89 -10.06 -14.88 -4.55
N PRO A 90 -10.84 -15.79 -3.91
CA PRO A 90 -10.83 -15.95 -2.46
C PRO A 90 -9.51 -16.57 -1.96
N ALA A 91 -8.76 -17.21 -2.84
CA ALA A 91 -7.44 -17.74 -2.50
C ALA A 91 -6.36 -16.63 -2.46
N GLN A 92 -6.55 -15.53 -3.21
CA GLN A 92 -5.59 -14.44 -3.25
C GLN A 92 -5.90 -13.32 -2.27
N GLU A 93 -7.17 -13.12 -1.90
CA GLU A 93 -7.58 -12.09 -0.94
C GLU A 93 -6.79 -12.13 0.41
N PRO A 94 -6.52 -13.30 1.03
CA PRO A 94 -5.69 -13.39 2.24
C PRO A 94 -4.24 -12.91 2.07
N MET A 95 -3.76 -12.75 0.83
CA MET A 95 -2.42 -12.20 0.57
C MET A 95 -2.31 -10.74 1.02
N ILE A 96 -3.40 -9.99 1.10
CA ILE A 96 -3.38 -8.62 1.63
C ILE A 96 -2.80 -8.62 3.05
N ARG A 97 -3.33 -9.46 3.94
CA ARG A 97 -2.83 -9.63 5.31
C ARG A 97 -1.38 -10.11 5.31
N THR A 98 -1.13 -11.24 4.64
CA THR A 98 0.17 -11.92 4.64
C THR A 98 1.31 -10.99 4.21
N ILE A 99 1.12 -10.28 3.10
CA ILE A 99 2.13 -9.34 2.59
C ILE A 99 2.22 -8.09 3.47
N THR A 100 1.11 -7.55 3.97
CA THR A 100 1.15 -6.35 4.82
C THR A 100 1.91 -6.63 6.12
N ASP A 101 1.66 -7.75 6.79
CA ASP A 101 2.38 -8.14 8.00
C ASP A 101 3.89 -8.30 7.73
N GLY A 102 4.26 -8.93 6.61
CA GLY A 102 5.66 -9.03 6.20
C GLY A 102 6.31 -7.67 5.95
N VAL A 103 5.61 -6.74 5.32
CA VAL A 103 6.10 -5.37 5.09
C VAL A 103 6.18 -4.57 6.39
N VAL A 104 5.26 -4.77 7.33
CA VAL A 104 5.33 -4.18 8.67
C VAL A 104 6.60 -4.65 9.38
N ALA A 105 6.86 -5.95 9.40
CA ALA A 105 8.07 -6.50 10.00
C ALA A 105 9.35 -5.96 9.33
N LEU A 106 9.37 -5.87 7.99
CA LEU A 106 10.49 -5.29 7.25
C LEU A 106 10.71 -3.82 7.58
N THR A 107 9.65 -3.00 7.55
CA THR A 107 9.78 -1.57 7.86
C THR A 107 10.31 -1.36 9.28
N GLN A 108 9.87 -2.14 10.27
CA GLN A 108 10.44 -2.07 11.62
C GLN A 108 11.90 -2.50 11.69
N LYS A 109 12.27 -3.60 11.04
CA LYS A 109 13.66 -4.07 10.95
C LYS A 109 14.58 -2.94 10.45
N TYR A 110 14.10 -2.16 9.49
CA TYR A 110 14.84 -1.04 8.89
C TYR A 110 14.56 0.32 9.53
N LYS A 111 13.91 0.36 10.71
CA LYS A 111 13.59 1.59 11.48
C LYS A 111 12.77 2.61 10.68
N GLY A 112 11.88 2.10 9.84
CA GLY A 112 11.00 2.87 8.97
C GLY A 112 9.55 2.90 9.42
N LEU A 113 8.68 3.31 8.49
CA LEU A 113 7.25 3.47 8.63
C LEU A 113 6.52 2.74 7.51
N LEU A 114 5.36 2.16 7.82
CA LEU A 114 4.46 1.55 6.83
C LEU A 114 3.78 2.59 5.92
N TRP A 115 3.74 3.86 6.33
CA TRP A 115 3.11 4.97 5.61
C TRP A 115 3.98 6.23 5.73
N GLY A 116 4.24 6.91 4.62
CA GLY A 116 4.97 8.17 4.53
C GLY A 116 4.03 9.33 4.25
N GLU A 117 3.50 9.40 3.03
CA GLU A 117 2.70 10.50 2.49
C GLU A 117 1.18 10.24 2.49
N HIS A 118 0.74 9.00 2.22
CA HIS A 118 -0.64 8.66 1.86
C HIS A 118 -1.56 8.34 3.06
N GLY A 119 -1.09 8.55 4.28
CA GLY A 119 -1.85 8.34 5.51
C GLY A 119 -2.14 6.86 5.82
N LYS A 120 -2.81 6.64 6.96
CA LYS A 120 -2.97 5.30 7.55
C LYS A 120 -4.25 4.60 7.10
N GLY A 121 -5.37 5.31 7.03
CA GLY A 121 -6.67 4.72 6.64
C GLY A 121 -7.01 3.48 7.48
N VAL A 122 -7.41 2.39 6.82
CA VAL A 122 -7.66 1.09 7.51
C VAL A 122 -6.37 0.42 7.97
N ARG A 123 -5.21 0.72 7.36
CA ARG A 123 -3.89 0.24 7.82
C ARG A 123 -3.48 0.80 9.19
N SER A 124 -4.31 1.66 9.78
CA SER A 124 -4.12 2.14 11.16
C SER A 124 -4.18 1.02 12.19
N GLU A 125 -4.61 -0.19 11.83
CA GLU A 125 -4.47 -1.38 12.66
C GLU A 125 -3.08 -1.49 13.32
N TYR A 126 -2.02 -1.17 12.56
CA TYR A 126 -0.63 -1.25 13.03
C TYR A 126 -0.17 0.02 13.78
N ALA A 127 -1.01 1.06 13.89
CA ALA A 127 -0.64 2.30 14.56
C ALA A 127 -0.15 2.11 16.01
N PRO A 128 -0.75 1.25 16.85
CA PRO A 128 -0.24 1.00 18.20
C PRO A 128 1.20 0.52 18.21
N GLU A 129 1.60 -0.27 17.22
CA GLU A 129 2.94 -0.84 17.11
C GLU A 129 3.96 0.23 16.68
N PHE A 130 3.62 1.07 15.70
CA PHE A 130 4.51 2.12 15.20
C PHE A 130 4.62 3.34 16.14
N PHE A 131 3.54 3.69 16.85
CA PHE A 131 3.57 4.79 17.81
C PHE A 131 4.00 4.34 19.21
N GLY A 132 3.86 3.06 19.55
CA GLY A 132 4.23 2.51 20.85
C GLY A 132 3.58 3.29 22.00
N GLU A 133 4.43 3.77 22.91
CA GLU A 133 4.03 4.57 24.08
C GLU A 133 3.35 5.90 23.71
N LEU A 134 3.47 6.36 22.47
CA LEU A 134 2.80 7.56 21.98
C LEU A 134 1.36 7.31 21.51
N TYR A 135 0.97 6.06 21.28
CA TYR A 135 -0.39 5.74 20.79
C TYR A 135 -1.50 6.21 21.75
N PRO A 136 -1.39 6.05 23.09
CA PRO A 136 -2.39 6.57 24.03
C PRO A 136 -2.62 8.08 23.91
N PHE A 137 -1.60 8.88 23.59
CA PHE A 137 -1.76 10.33 23.38
C PHE A 137 -2.59 10.64 22.12
N LEU A 138 -2.47 9.83 21.06
CA LEU A 138 -3.36 9.94 19.91
C LEU A 138 -4.82 9.63 20.29
N GLN A 139 -5.02 8.66 21.18
CA GLN A 139 -6.36 8.32 21.69
C GLN A 139 -6.93 9.45 22.57
N GLU A 140 -6.11 10.12 23.37
CA GLU A 140 -6.52 11.30 24.15
C GLU A 140 -6.94 12.46 23.24
N ILE A 141 -6.14 12.77 22.22
CA ILE A 141 -6.49 13.78 21.20
C ILE A 141 -7.83 13.42 20.55
N LYS A 142 -8.00 12.16 20.13
CA LYS A 142 -9.25 11.67 19.55
C LYS A 142 -10.43 11.83 20.51
N SER A 143 -10.26 11.53 21.80
CA SER A 143 -11.28 11.72 22.83
C SER A 143 -11.68 13.18 23.04
N THR A 144 -10.72 14.11 22.98
CA THR A 144 -11.00 15.55 23.15
C THR A 144 -11.89 16.09 22.03
N PHE A 145 -11.63 15.70 20.78
CA PHE A 145 -12.33 16.26 19.63
C PHE A 145 -13.50 15.40 19.12
N ASP A 146 -13.55 14.11 19.46
CA ASP A 146 -14.62 13.19 19.05
C ASP A 146 -14.93 12.15 20.15
N PRO A 147 -15.44 12.59 21.31
CA PRO A 147 -15.69 11.72 22.47
C PRO A 147 -16.75 10.63 22.20
N ARG A 148 -17.59 10.82 21.17
CA ARG A 148 -18.63 9.86 20.76
C ARG A 148 -18.22 8.98 19.57
N ASN A 149 -16.96 9.07 19.14
CA ASN A 149 -16.39 8.28 18.04
C ASN A 149 -17.19 8.33 16.72
N GLN A 150 -17.72 9.51 16.36
CA GLN A 150 -18.58 9.67 15.17
C GLN A 150 -17.78 9.98 13.90
N LEU A 151 -16.56 10.50 14.05
CA LEU A 151 -15.72 10.95 12.94
C LEU A 151 -14.77 9.83 12.49
N ASN A 152 -15.17 9.07 11.47
CA ASN A 152 -14.37 8.03 10.82
C ASN A 152 -13.85 6.95 11.81
N PRO A 153 -14.75 6.28 12.54
CA PRO A 153 -14.40 5.35 13.62
C PRO A 153 -13.49 4.21 13.15
N GLY A 154 -12.59 3.80 14.05
CA GLY A 154 -11.69 2.67 13.85
C GLY A 154 -10.53 2.93 12.88
N LYS A 155 -10.31 4.19 12.47
CA LYS A 155 -9.14 4.61 11.68
C LYS A 155 -8.32 5.63 12.46
N ILE A 156 -7.00 5.61 12.25
CA ILE A 156 -5.94 6.41 12.88
C ILE A 156 -5.81 6.17 14.39
N ALA A 157 -6.86 6.47 15.15
CA ALA A 157 -6.94 6.25 16.60
C ALA A 157 -8.39 6.08 17.04
N THR A 158 -8.61 5.37 18.15
CA THR A 158 -9.91 5.30 18.82
C THR A 158 -9.91 6.17 20.07
N PRO A 159 -11.06 6.70 20.53
CA PRO A 159 -11.11 7.46 21.77
C PRO A 159 -10.67 6.60 22.97
N ALA A 160 -9.80 7.16 23.81
CA ALA A 160 -9.36 6.51 25.04
C ALA A 160 -10.54 6.08 25.91
N ARG A 161 -10.44 4.87 26.49
CA ARG A 161 -11.43 4.28 27.44
C ARG A 161 -12.85 4.08 26.88
N SER A 162 -13.04 4.17 25.57
CA SER A 162 -14.34 3.92 24.92
C SER A 162 -14.66 2.44 24.67
N GLY A 163 -13.64 1.56 24.75
CA GLY A 163 -13.74 0.17 24.30
C GLY A 163 -13.75 0.01 22.78
N ALA A 164 -13.64 1.09 22.00
CA ALA A 164 -13.58 1.03 20.55
C ALA A 164 -12.22 0.52 20.06
N GLU A 165 -12.26 -0.31 19.02
CA GLU A 165 -11.08 -0.91 18.40
C GLU A 165 -10.81 -0.33 17.01
N LEU A 166 -9.55 -0.42 16.58
CA LEU A 166 -9.17 -0.11 15.20
C LEU A 166 -9.71 -1.19 14.27
N LEU A 167 -10.19 -0.77 13.10
CA LEU A 167 -10.57 -1.69 12.03
C LEU A 167 -9.35 -2.53 11.63
N LYS A 168 -9.60 -3.81 11.37
CA LYS A 168 -8.59 -4.73 10.85
C LYS A 168 -8.59 -4.69 9.32
N ILE A 169 -7.41 -4.75 8.69
CA ILE A 169 -7.28 -4.62 7.23
C ILE A 169 -8.01 -5.70 6.43
N ASP A 170 -8.32 -6.83 7.07
CA ASP A 170 -9.01 -8.00 6.52
C ASP A 170 -10.42 -8.24 7.13
N ALA A 171 -10.85 -7.40 8.08
CA ALA A 171 -12.20 -7.47 8.65
C ALA A 171 -13.15 -6.41 8.07
N VAL A 172 -12.68 -5.58 7.14
CA VAL A 172 -13.52 -4.63 6.41
C VAL A 172 -13.98 -5.25 5.08
N PRO A 173 -15.23 -5.02 4.65
CA PRO A 173 -15.66 -5.46 3.34
C PRO A 173 -14.82 -4.84 2.23
N THR A 174 -14.34 -5.67 1.30
CA THR A 174 -13.56 -5.19 0.14
C THR A 174 -14.43 -5.14 -1.11
N ARG A 175 -14.09 -4.25 -2.04
CA ARG A 175 -14.78 -4.19 -3.33
C ARG A 175 -14.75 -5.53 -4.07
N GLY A 176 -13.61 -6.24 -4.01
CA GLY A 176 -13.46 -7.55 -4.64
C GLY A 176 -14.45 -8.60 -4.14
N GLN A 177 -14.82 -8.55 -2.84
CA GLN A 177 -15.85 -9.43 -2.27
C GLN A 177 -17.24 -9.19 -2.85
N TYR A 178 -17.58 -7.94 -3.19
CA TYR A 178 -18.83 -7.61 -3.86
C TYR A 178 -18.75 -7.95 -5.35
N ASP A 179 -17.64 -7.59 -6.01
CA ASP A 179 -17.42 -7.81 -7.43
C ASP A 179 -17.47 -9.30 -7.81
N ARG A 180 -17.03 -10.21 -6.92
CA ARG A 180 -17.08 -11.66 -7.17
C ARG A 180 -18.51 -12.21 -7.27
N GLN A 181 -19.49 -11.51 -6.69
CA GLN A 181 -20.91 -11.92 -6.72
C GLN A 181 -21.56 -11.56 -8.06
N ILE A 182 -20.92 -10.69 -8.85
CA ILE A 182 -21.40 -10.28 -10.17
C ILE A 182 -21.13 -11.41 -11.17
N SER A 183 -22.15 -11.76 -11.96
CA SER A 183 -22.03 -12.83 -12.97
C SER A 183 -20.88 -12.54 -13.95
N PRO A 184 -20.16 -13.58 -14.45
CA PRO A 184 -19.08 -13.40 -15.41
C PRO A 184 -19.53 -12.61 -16.65
N ALA A 185 -20.69 -12.96 -17.22
CA ALA A 185 -21.23 -12.28 -18.40
C ALA A 185 -21.45 -10.77 -18.18
N THR A 186 -21.91 -10.38 -16.98
CA THR A 186 -22.06 -8.97 -16.62
C THR A 186 -20.70 -8.27 -16.48
N ARG A 187 -19.72 -8.93 -15.85
CA ARG A 187 -18.36 -8.38 -15.70
C ARG A 187 -17.67 -8.17 -17.04
N ASP A 188 -17.83 -9.12 -17.96
CA ASP A 188 -17.26 -9.04 -19.31
C ASP A 188 -17.89 -7.88 -20.10
N THR A 189 -19.20 -7.69 -19.96
CA THR A 189 -19.94 -6.60 -20.61
C THR A 189 -19.53 -5.22 -20.08
N PHE A 190 -19.24 -5.10 -18.78
CA PHE A 190 -18.93 -3.82 -18.11
C PHE A 190 -17.49 -3.77 -17.58
N ASN A 191 -16.54 -4.35 -18.31
CA ASN A 191 -15.16 -4.55 -17.87
C ASN A 191 -14.46 -3.24 -17.42
N ALA A 192 -14.72 -2.12 -18.10
CA ALA A 192 -14.15 -0.82 -17.75
C ALA A 192 -14.55 -0.40 -16.33
N ALA A 193 -15.82 -0.58 -15.96
CA ALA A 193 -16.30 -0.27 -14.62
C ALA A 193 -15.69 -1.19 -13.56
N MET A 194 -15.40 -2.45 -13.91
CA MET A 194 -14.77 -3.42 -13.00
C MET A 194 -13.30 -3.11 -12.70
N TYR A 195 -12.61 -2.38 -13.58
CA TYR A 195 -11.18 -2.07 -13.45
C TYR A 195 -10.86 -0.63 -13.04
N CYS A 196 -11.87 0.24 -12.92
CA CYS A 196 -11.74 1.59 -12.38
C CYS A 196 -11.48 1.61 -10.87
#